data_AF-A0A8J9WLB3-F1
#
_entry.id   AF-A0A8J9WLB3-F1
#
_cell.length_a   1.000
_cell.length_b   1.000
_cell.length_c   1.000
_cell.angle_alpha   90.00
_cell.angle_beta   90.00
_cell.angle_gamma   90.00
#
_symmetry.space_group_name_H-M   'P 1'
#
loop_
_entity.id
_entity.type
_entity.pdbx_description
1 polymer ?
#
loop_
_entity_poly.entity_id
_entity_poly.type
_entity_poly.pdbx_seq_one_letter_code
_entity_poly.pdbx_strand_id
1 'polypeptide(L)'
;MHAASSKLGCSLINAGFPRSVLGARRQHPLRREAVTATAPPVERSGPEQKLSSRIPTQLETIQIAGITMTTPSDNRPMPDLSTIKAVLFDVDGTLTNSDPLHFRAFQDILTQYNYKGYNDGEPISREFFDEHISGGHNILLSKFLWPDRDQEWRDNFSDEKEALFRKYADSVLERVPGLTEFIAWIDERGLKKAAVTNAPRENARVMLAALGLGEYFDIVVLGEESARPKPHPDPYQDALKAFGLQPHEAIICEDSPSGTAAGVAAEVPVVGILTSQTKERMLKAGVSLTVTDYHELVERAKADVAKHQNGAVPNGHT
;
A
#
# COMPACT_ATOMS: atom_id res chain seq x y z
N MET A 1 -1.10 -47.80 -4.83
CA MET A 1 -1.88 -46.67 -5.38
C MET A 1 -1.36 -45.41 -4.72
N HIS A 2 -0.75 -44.51 -5.50
CA HIS A 2 -0.05 -43.32 -5.01
C HIS A 2 -1.03 -42.26 -4.49
N ALA A 3 -0.74 -41.73 -3.30
CA ALA A 3 -1.27 -40.47 -2.82
C ALA A 3 -0.33 -39.35 -3.29
N ALA A 4 -0.87 -38.43 -4.10
CA ALA A 4 -0.18 -37.21 -4.49
C ALA A 4 -0.45 -36.13 -3.43
N SER A 5 0.59 -35.76 -2.68
CA SER A 5 0.59 -34.57 -1.82
C SER A 5 1.20 -33.43 -2.62
N SER A 6 0.38 -32.47 -3.06
CA SER A 6 0.86 -31.25 -3.70
C SER A 6 1.46 -30.31 -2.65
N LYS A 7 2.76 -30.06 -2.76
CA LYS A 7 3.44 -28.96 -2.07
C LYS A 7 3.24 -27.69 -2.88
N LEU A 8 2.40 -26.77 -2.42
CA LEU A 8 2.50 -25.36 -2.78
C LEU A 8 3.42 -24.69 -1.75
N GLY A 9 4.66 -24.42 -2.16
CA GLY A 9 5.59 -23.60 -1.39
C GLY A 9 5.29 -22.13 -1.62
N CYS A 10 4.81 -21.45 -0.59
CA CYS A 10 4.78 -19.99 -0.54
C CYS A 10 6.21 -19.52 -0.20
N SER A 11 6.82 -18.70 -1.05
CA SER A 11 8.19 -18.20 -0.87
C SER A 11 8.19 -17.05 0.14
N LEU A 12 8.22 -17.37 1.43
CA LEU A 12 8.49 -16.39 2.50
C LEU A 12 9.99 -16.06 2.45
N ILE A 13 10.34 -14.80 2.17
CA ILE A 13 11.74 -14.36 2.09
C ILE A 13 12.19 -13.80 3.44
N ASN A 14 13.28 -14.36 3.96
CA ASN A 14 13.99 -13.86 5.14
C ASN A 14 14.66 -12.51 4.81
N ALA A 15 14.58 -11.52 5.70
CA ALA A 15 14.91 -10.10 5.48
C ALA A 15 16.39 -9.76 5.20
N GLY A 16 17.02 -10.40 4.21
CA GLY A 16 18.39 -10.11 3.77
C GLY A 16 18.40 -9.52 2.36
N PHE A 17 18.42 -8.19 2.24
CA PHE A 17 18.71 -7.52 0.96
C PHE A 17 20.24 -7.39 0.80
N PRO A 18 20.87 -7.98 -0.23
CA PRO A 18 22.29 -7.84 -0.44
C PRO A 18 22.66 -6.39 -0.82
N ARG A 19 23.71 -5.85 -0.19
CA ARG A 19 24.33 -4.57 -0.56
C ARG A 19 24.92 -4.66 -1.97
N SER A 20 24.39 -3.90 -2.93
CA SER A 20 25.08 -3.66 -4.20
C SER A 20 25.96 -2.41 -4.14
N VAL A 21 27.24 -2.63 -4.44
CA VAL A 21 28.34 -1.68 -4.52
C VAL A 21 28.10 -0.63 -5.63
N LEU A 22 28.25 0.65 -5.29
CA LEU A 22 28.32 1.76 -6.25
C LEU A 22 29.51 1.55 -7.20
N GLY A 23 29.24 1.36 -8.49
CA GLY A 23 30.26 1.11 -9.52
C GLY A 23 30.09 2.00 -10.76
N ALA A 24 30.86 3.08 -10.79
CA ALA A 24 31.39 3.81 -11.96
C ALA A 24 30.48 4.13 -13.17
N ARG A 25 30.23 5.44 -13.31
CA ARG A 25 29.78 6.16 -14.52
C ARG A 25 30.52 5.70 -15.79
N ARG A 26 29.77 5.49 -16.88
CA ARG A 26 30.28 5.70 -18.25
C ARG A 26 29.33 6.64 -18.99
N GLN A 27 29.86 7.81 -19.33
CA GLN A 27 29.23 8.75 -20.25
C GLN A 27 29.34 8.21 -21.67
N HIS A 28 28.24 8.23 -22.43
CA HIS A 28 28.28 8.12 -23.89
C HIS A 28 27.62 9.36 -24.51
N PRO A 29 28.23 9.99 -25.52
CA PRO A 29 27.77 11.26 -26.06
C PRO A 29 26.58 11.07 -27.01
N LEU A 30 25.61 11.99 -26.87
CA LEU A 30 24.52 12.21 -27.81
C LEU A 30 25.08 12.63 -29.18
N ARG A 31 24.85 11.84 -30.23
CA ARG A 31 24.91 12.32 -31.61
C ARG A 31 23.49 12.69 -32.05
N ARG A 32 23.32 13.98 -32.36
CA ARG A 32 22.19 14.51 -33.12
C ARG A 32 22.41 14.19 -34.59
N GLU A 33 21.50 13.43 -35.20
CA GLU A 33 21.31 13.43 -36.65
C GLU A 33 19.89 13.90 -36.93
N ALA A 34 19.80 15.04 -37.63
CA ALA A 34 18.57 15.57 -38.17
C ALA A 34 18.21 14.76 -39.41
N VAL A 35 17.04 14.13 -39.40
CA VAL A 35 16.42 13.55 -40.60
C VAL A 35 15.11 14.27 -40.85
N THR A 36 15.15 15.16 -41.82
CA THR A 36 13.98 15.71 -42.49
C THR A 36 13.35 14.62 -43.35
N ALA A 37 12.15 14.18 -43.01
CA ALA A 37 11.30 13.38 -43.87
C ALA A 37 9.88 13.91 -43.82
N THR A 38 9.48 14.57 -44.91
CA THR A 38 8.13 15.02 -45.23
C THR A 38 7.23 13.83 -45.54
N ALA A 39 6.13 13.66 -44.81
CA ALA A 39 5.05 12.72 -45.16
C ALA A 39 3.89 13.47 -45.87
N PRO A 40 3.22 12.86 -46.87
CA PRO A 40 2.13 13.50 -47.62
C PRO A 40 0.80 13.52 -46.83
N PRO A 41 -0.16 14.38 -47.21
CA PRO A 41 -1.38 14.60 -46.44
C PRO A 41 -2.34 13.42 -46.58
N VAL A 42 -2.87 12.94 -45.45
CA VAL A 42 -3.98 11.98 -45.42
C VAL A 42 -5.29 12.77 -45.34
N GLU A 43 -6.14 12.58 -46.35
CA GLU A 43 -7.47 13.18 -46.47
C GLU A 43 -8.37 12.78 -45.30
N ARG A 44 -9.09 13.76 -44.74
CA ARG A 44 -10.16 13.56 -43.76
C ARG A 44 -11.49 13.44 -44.51
N SER A 45 -12.15 12.29 -44.39
CA SER A 45 -13.57 12.14 -44.75
C SER A 45 -14.24 11.08 -43.87
N GLY A 46 -15.14 11.51 -42.97
CA GLY A 46 -15.99 10.65 -42.14
C GLY A 46 -16.44 11.36 -40.86
N PRO A 47 -17.71 11.28 -40.44
CA PRO A 47 -18.37 12.32 -39.66
C PRO A 47 -17.85 12.42 -38.23
N GLU A 48 -17.67 13.66 -37.77
CA GLU A 48 -17.48 14.03 -36.36
C GLU A 48 -18.67 13.55 -35.52
N GLN A 49 -18.57 12.36 -34.95
CA GLN A 49 -19.30 12.04 -33.74
C GLN A 49 -18.59 12.78 -32.60
N LYS A 50 -19.20 13.89 -32.16
CA LYS A 50 -18.91 14.52 -30.87
C LYS A 50 -18.95 13.44 -29.79
N LEU A 51 -17.79 12.99 -29.34
CA LEU A 51 -17.64 12.15 -28.16
C LEU A 51 -17.76 13.07 -26.92
N SER A 52 -18.96 13.63 -26.71
CA SER A 52 -19.26 14.33 -25.46
C SER A 52 -19.33 13.30 -24.34
N SER A 53 -18.62 13.58 -23.25
CA SER A 53 -18.72 12.95 -21.93
C SER A 53 -18.53 11.42 -21.90
N ARG A 54 -17.28 10.97 -21.83
CA ARG A 54 -16.89 9.69 -21.23
C ARG A 54 -16.19 9.88 -19.88
N ILE A 55 -16.71 10.78 -19.06
CA ILE A 55 -16.67 10.51 -17.62
C ILE A 55 -17.78 9.49 -17.42
N PRO A 56 -17.51 8.26 -16.97
CA PRO A 56 -18.58 7.33 -16.64
C PRO A 56 -19.46 7.96 -15.56
N THR A 57 -20.62 8.50 -15.96
CA THR A 57 -21.64 9.08 -15.06
C THR A 57 -22.46 8.02 -14.34
N GLN A 58 -22.05 6.75 -14.44
CA GLN A 58 -22.54 5.67 -13.60
C GLN A 58 -21.40 5.21 -12.68
N LEU A 59 -21.15 6.01 -11.65
CA LEU A 59 -20.49 5.55 -10.43
C LEU A 59 -21.46 4.62 -9.70
N GLU A 60 -21.65 3.41 -10.23
CA GLU A 60 -21.72 2.28 -9.30
C GLU A 60 -20.34 2.25 -8.65
N THR A 61 -20.29 2.75 -7.40
CA THR A 61 -19.23 2.51 -6.41
C THR A 61 -18.39 1.32 -6.88
N ILE A 62 -17.10 1.52 -7.18
CA ILE A 62 -16.18 0.42 -7.47
C ILE A 62 -16.45 -0.64 -6.40
N GLN A 63 -17.18 -1.68 -6.80
CA GLN A 63 -17.58 -2.75 -5.91
C GLN A 63 -16.26 -3.39 -5.56
N ILE A 64 -15.80 -3.14 -4.33
CA ILE A 64 -14.68 -3.83 -3.71
C ILE A 64 -14.88 -5.30 -4.05
N ALA A 65 -14.02 -5.81 -4.93
CA ALA A 65 -14.25 -6.98 -5.77
C ALA A 65 -15.02 -8.10 -5.07
N GLY A 66 -16.32 -8.26 -5.37
CA GLY A 66 -17.11 -9.43 -4.99
C GLY A 66 -17.18 -9.79 -3.50
N ILE A 67 -16.69 -8.94 -2.60
CA ILE A 67 -16.87 -9.12 -1.16
C ILE A 67 -18.21 -8.47 -0.86
N THR A 68 -19.24 -9.29 -0.67
CA THR A 68 -20.46 -8.83 0.00
C THR A 68 -20.00 -8.22 1.32
N MET A 69 -20.03 -6.89 1.42
CA MET A 69 -19.87 -6.19 2.68
C MET A 69 -21.07 -6.61 3.52
N THR A 70 -20.95 -7.74 4.23
CA THR A 70 -21.81 -8.00 5.37
C THR A 70 -21.66 -6.78 6.25
N THR A 71 -22.80 -6.17 6.57
CA THR A 71 -23.00 -5.05 7.49
C THR A 71 -21.88 -4.90 8.52
N PRO A 72 -21.45 -3.67 8.84
CA PRO A 72 -20.24 -3.41 9.61
C PRO A 72 -20.23 -4.32 10.83
N SER A 73 -19.16 -5.12 10.98
CA SER A 73 -18.90 -5.73 12.27
C SER A 73 -18.90 -4.58 13.26
N ASP A 74 -19.84 -4.59 14.20
CA ASP A 74 -19.87 -3.68 15.34
C ASP A 74 -18.44 -3.37 15.77
N ASN A 75 -18.07 -2.09 15.75
CA ASN A 75 -16.78 -1.51 16.18
C ASN A 75 -15.92 -2.56 16.90
N ARG A 76 -15.07 -3.30 16.18
CA ARG A 76 -14.21 -4.28 16.86
C ARG A 76 -13.33 -3.49 17.82
N PRO A 77 -13.49 -3.67 19.14
CA PRO A 77 -12.81 -2.82 20.09
C PRO A 77 -11.31 -3.04 19.90
N MET A 78 -10.56 -1.94 19.94
CA MET A 78 -9.11 -2.03 19.98
C MET A 78 -8.68 -2.93 21.13
N PRO A 79 -7.77 -3.90 20.90
CA PRO A 79 -7.24 -4.71 21.98
C PRO A 79 -6.44 -3.83 22.93
N ASP A 80 -6.26 -4.31 24.16
CA ASP A 80 -5.28 -3.75 25.06
C ASP A 80 -3.88 -3.93 24.45
N LEU A 81 -3.24 -2.81 24.09
CA LEU A 81 -1.93 -2.81 23.42
C LEU A 81 -0.82 -3.39 24.30
N SER A 82 -1.07 -3.59 25.60
CA SER A 82 -0.12 -4.29 26.46
C SER A 82 -0.08 -5.81 26.22
N THR A 83 -1.09 -6.37 25.55
CA THR A 83 -1.28 -7.83 25.38
C THR A 83 -0.92 -8.37 24.00
N ILE A 84 -0.73 -7.48 23.02
CA ILE A 84 -0.41 -7.86 21.64
C ILE A 84 1.01 -8.43 21.54
N LYS A 85 1.24 -9.24 20.51
CA LYS A 85 2.50 -9.93 20.22
C LYS A 85 3.12 -9.49 18.89
N ALA A 86 2.34 -8.84 18.02
CA ALA A 86 2.83 -8.34 16.74
C ALA A 86 2.17 -7.04 16.29
N VAL A 87 2.90 -6.31 15.45
CA VAL A 87 2.38 -5.17 14.70
C VAL A 87 2.63 -5.42 13.20
N LEU A 88 1.58 -5.34 12.40
CA LEU A 88 1.65 -5.51 10.95
C LEU A 88 1.46 -4.13 10.31
N PHE A 89 2.48 -3.64 9.63
CA PHE A 89 2.47 -2.30 9.03
C PHE A 89 2.19 -2.40 7.54
N ASP A 90 1.22 -1.64 7.05
CA ASP A 90 1.34 -1.17 5.67
C ASP A 90 2.56 -0.23 5.50
N VAL A 91 2.96 0.06 4.26
CA VAL A 91 4.18 0.82 3.95
C VAL A 91 3.85 2.21 3.38
N ASP A 92 3.17 2.27 2.24
CA ASP A 92 2.83 3.52 1.55
C ASP A 92 1.79 4.29 2.35
N GLY A 93 2.00 5.57 2.57
CA GLY A 93 1.12 6.38 3.45
C GLY A 93 1.21 6.01 4.94
N THR A 94 1.53 4.77 5.29
CA THR A 94 1.53 4.29 6.68
C THR A 94 2.88 4.45 7.40
N LEU A 95 4.01 4.13 6.77
CA LEU A 95 5.34 4.37 7.35
C LEU A 95 5.91 5.73 6.92
N THR A 96 5.46 6.22 5.76
CA THR A 96 5.87 7.49 5.15
C THR A 96 4.73 8.04 4.32
N ASN A 97 4.60 9.36 4.22
CA ASN A 97 3.62 9.96 3.31
C ASN A 97 4.14 9.95 1.86
N SER A 98 3.92 8.83 1.15
CA SER A 98 4.35 8.63 -0.24
C SER A 98 3.32 9.10 -1.27
N ASP A 99 2.08 9.40 -0.86
CA ASP A 99 0.98 9.80 -1.75
C ASP A 99 1.30 11.02 -2.64
N PRO A 100 1.97 12.09 -2.16
CA PRO A 100 2.37 13.19 -3.03
C PRO A 100 3.30 12.77 -4.18
N LEU A 101 4.14 11.76 -3.96
CA LEU A 101 5.06 11.24 -4.98
C LEU A 101 4.33 10.32 -5.97
N HIS A 102 3.42 9.49 -5.47
CA HIS A 102 2.53 8.68 -6.32
C HIS A 102 1.63 9.57 -7.17
N PHE A 103 1.00 10.58 -6.58
CA PHE A 103 0.16 11.53 -7.29
C PHE A 103 0.93 12.20 -8.44
N ARG A 104 2.16 12.65 -8.18
CA ARG A 104 3.03 13.21 -9.22
C ARG A 104 3.35 12.20 -10.32
N ALA A 105 3.74 10.97 -9.95
CA ALA A 105 4.02 9.91 -10.93
C ALA A 105 2.81 9.59 -11.80
N PHE A 106 1.62 9.53 -11.20
CA PHE A 106 0.37 9.33 -11.93
C PHE A 106 0.01 10.54 -12.80
N GLN A 107 0.12 11.78 -12.33
CA GLN A 107 -0.11 12.97 -13.17
C GLN A 107 0.79 12.95 -14.40
N ASP A 108 2.09 12.72 -14.21
CA ASP A 108 3.06 12.75 -15.31
C ASP A 108 2.80 11.65 -16.33
N ILE A 109 2.61 10.40 -15.87
CA ILE A 109 2.40 9.29 -16.80
C ILE A 109 1.03 9.39 -17.46
N LEU A 110 -0.04 9.71 -16.73
CA LEU A 110 -1.39 9.75 -17.29
C LEU A 110 -1.56 10.86 -18.32
N THR A 111 -0.86 12.00 -18.20
CA THR A 111 -0.94 13.05 -19.23
C THR A 111 -0.23 12.67 -20.54
N GLN A 112 0.82 11.84 -20.48
CA GLN A 112 1.72 11.62 -21.63
C GLN A 112 1.68 10.20 -22.21
N TYR A 113 1.03 9.26 -21.52
CA TYR A 113 1.09 7.84 -21.91
C TYR A 113 0.50 7.60 -23.30
N ASN A 114 1.28 6.91 -24.15
CA ASN A 114 0.88 6.50 -25.49
C ASN A 114 0.26 7.62 -26.35
N TYR A 115 0.86 8.82 -26.33
CA TYR A 115 0.56 10.02 -27.14
C TYR A 115 -0.76 10.75 -26.90
N LYS A 116 -1.78 10.10 -26.33
CA LYS A 116 -3.06 10.74 -25.98
C LYS A 116 -3.27 10.91 -24.48
N GLY A 117 -2.49 10.23 -23.65
CA GLY A 117 -2.74 10.17 -22.22
C GLY A 117 -4.08 9.51 -21.87
N TYR A 118 -4.34 9.39 -20.59
CA TYR A 118 -5.66 9.12 -20.04
C TYR A 118 -6.49 10.42 -20.08
N ASN A 119 -7.81 10.31 -20.29
CA ASN A 119 -8.71 11.46 -20.36
C ASN A 119 -8.24 12.57 -21.34
N ASP A 120 -7.83 12.16 -22.55
CA ASP A 120 -7.27 13.05 -23.59
C ASP A 120 -6.06 13.91 -23.14
N GLY A 121 -5.34 13.44 -22.12
CA GLY A 121 -4.12 14.06 -21.61
C GLY A 121 -4.38 15.08 -20.51
N GLU A 122 -5.64 15.32 -20.14
CA GLU A 122 -5.99 16.22 -19.05
C GLU A 122 -5.44 15.67 -17.71
N PRO A 123 -4.71 16.49 -16.92
CA PRO A 123 -4.19 16.07 -15.64
C PRO A 123 -5.30 15.62 -14.68
N ILE A 124 -5.06 14.52 -13.96
CA ILE A 124 -5.97 14.11 -12.88
C ILE A 124 -5.92 15.12 -11.73
N SER A 125 -7.07 15.31 -11.07
CA SER A 125 -7.16 16.11 -9.85
C SER A 125 -6.67 15.30 -8.63
N ARG A 126 -6.38 16.01 -7.53
CA ARG A 126 -6.02 15.37 -6.26
C ARG A 126 -7.17 14.51 -5.73
N GLU A 127 -8.40 15.00 -5.85
CA GLU A 127 -9.60 14.31 -5.42
C GLU A 127 -9.80 12.99 -6.17
N PHE A 128 -9.60 12.99 -7.50
CA PHE A 128 -9.65 11.75 -8.29
C PHE A 128 -8.60 10.74 -7.83
N PHE A 129 -7.38 11.20 -7.54
CA PHE A 129 -6.32 10.33 -7.03
C PHE A 129 -6.69 9.72 -5.67
N ASP A 130 -7.13 10.55 -4.72
CA ASP A 130 -7.49 10.09 -3.38
C ASP A 130 -8.68 9.11 -3.44
N GLU A 131 -9.66 9.37 -4.29
CA GLU A 131 -10.87 8.55 -4.43
C GLU A 131 -10.61 7.21 -5.12
N HIS A 132 -9.79 7.18 -6.18
CA HIS A 132 -9.71 6.02 -7.09
C HIS A 132 -8.34 5.35 -7.17
N ILE A 133 -7.26 6.01 -6.74
CA ILE A 133 -5.89 5.54 -6.96
C ILE A 133 -5.16 5.22 -5.64
N SER A 134 -5.21 6.12 -4.66
CA SER A 134 -4.49 5.98 -3.38
C SER A 134 -4.77 4.63 -2.70
N GLY A 135 -3.71 3.93 -2.29
CA GLY A 135 -3.75 2.60 -1.67
C GLY A 135 -4.16 1.42 -2.59
N GLY A 136 -4.37 1.66 -3.88
CA GLY A 136 -4.77 0.62 -4.84
C GLY A 136 -3.63 -0.29 -5.29
N HIS A 137 -3.92 -1.58 -5.52
CA HIS A 137 -2.96 -2.50 -6.13
C HIS A 137 -2.85 -2.27 -7.64
N ASN A 138 -1.64 -2.36 -8.20
CA ASN A 138 -1.36 -2.08 -9.62
C ASN A 138 -2.26 -2.84 -10.61
N ILE A 139 -2.52 -4.12 -10.37
CA ILE A 139 -3.40 -4.93 -11.24
C ILE A 139 -4.83 -4.37 -11.27
N LEU A 140 -5.36 -3.92 -10.13
CA LEU A 140 -6.71 -3.38 -10.03
C LEU A 140 -6.76 -1.97 -10.64
N LEU A 141 -5.76 -1.13 -10.34
CA LEU A 141 -5.67 0.23 -10.84
C LEU A 141 -5.50 0.29 -12.36
N SER A 142 -4.56 -0.48 -12.91
CA SER A 142 -4.34 -0.52 -14.36
C SER A 142 -5.57 -1.02 -15.10
N LYS A 143 -6.32 -1.98 -14.54
CA LYS A 143 -7.60 -2.46 -15.09
C LYS A 143 -8.69 -1.39 -15.06
N PHE A 144 -8.77 -0.63 -13.97
CA PHE A 144 -9.71 0.47 -13.82
C PHE A 144 -9.41 1.61 -14.83
N LEU A 145 -8.15 2.00 -14.96
CA LEU A 145 -7.71 3.07 -15.86
C LEU A 145 -7.79 2.66 -17.34
N TRP A 146 -7.55 1.38 -17.64
CA TRP A 146 -7.42 0.87 -19.00
C TRP A 146 -8.18 -0.46 -19.21
N PRO A 147 -9.51 -0.47 -19.07
CA PRO A 147 -10.30 -1.70 -19.12
C PRO A 147 -10.25 -2.42 -20.48
N ASP A 148 -10.01 -1.67 -21.56
CA ASP A 148 -9.95 -2.19 -22.94
C ASP A 148 -8.55 -2.70 -23.33
N ARG A 149 -7.57 -2.65 -22.42
CA ARG A 149 -6.18 -3.09 -22.67
C ARG A 149 -5.94 -4.48 -22.09
N ASP A 150 -5.12 -5.26 -22.79
CA ASP A 150 -4.68 -6.57 -22.31
C ASP A 150 -3.78 -6.46 -21.06
N GLN A 151 -3.47 -7.60 -20.46
CA GLN A 151 -2.70 -7.64 -19.21
C GLN A 151 -1.25 -7.19 -19.42
N GLU A 152 -0.60 -7.62 -20.50
CA GLU A 152 0.79 -7.26 -20.80
C GLU A 152 0.97 -5.74 -20.95
N TRP A 153 0.05 -5.08 -21.65
CA TRP A 153 0.06 -3.63 -21.78
C TRP A 153 -0.13 -2.93 -20.43
N ARG A 154 -1.04 -3.45 -19.60
CA ARG A 154 -1.32 -2.91 -18.26
C ARG A 154 -0.13 -3.09 -17.30
N ASP A 155 0.58 -4.21 -17.41
CA ASP A 155 1.80 -4.48 -16.65
C ASP A 155 2.90 -3.50 -17.04
N ASN A 156 3.13 -3.29 -18.36
CA ASN A 156 4.11 -2.30 -18.84
C ASN A 156 3.78 -0.88 -18.36
N PHE A 157 2.50 -0.48 -18.39
CA PHE A 157 2.06 0.81 -17.84
C PHE A 157 2.39 0.95 -16.35
N SER A 158 2.08 -0.09 -15.57
CA SER A 158 2.39 -0.12 -14.15
C SER A 158 3.90 -0.02 -13.91
N ASP A 159 4.72 -0.79 -14.63
CA ASP A 159 6.18 -0.76 -14.50
C ASP A 159 6.79 0.61 -14.80
N GLU A 160 6.31 1.29 -15.86
CA GLU A 160 6.73 2.65 -16.19
C GLU A 160 6.32 3.66 -15.11
N LYS A 161 5.10 3.56 -14.58
CA LYS A 161 4.62 4.41 -13.47
C LYS A 161 5.51 4.23 -12.24
N GLU A 162 5.82 2.98 -11.89
CA GLU A 162 6.63 2.69 -10.71
C GLU A 162 8.09 3.12 -10.89
N ALA A 163 8.62 3.09 -12.12
CA ALA A 163 9.92 3.69 -12.40
C ALA A 163 9.93 5.21 -12.16
N LEU A 164 8.85 5.91 -12.51
CA LEU A 164 8.70 7.34 -12.20
C LEU A 164 8.62 7.58 -10.68
N PHE A 165 7.82 6.80 -9.96
CA PHE A 165 7.76 6.88 -8.50
C PHE A 165 9.15 6.72 -7.87
N ARG A 166 9.90 5.68 -8.25
CA ARG A 166 11.25 5.44 -7.72
C ARG A 166 12.22 6.58 -8.02
N LYS A 167 12.10 7.22 -9.19
CA LYS A 167 12.87 8.42 -9.53
C LYS A 167 12.55 9.61 -8.63
N TYR A 168 11.30 9.75 -8.18
CA TYR A 168 10.88 10.81 -7.27
C TYR A 168 11.18 10.52 -5.80
N ALA A 169 11.20 9.24 -5.41
CA ALA A 169 11.45 8.81 -4.04
C ALA A 169 12.91 8.96 -3.58
N ASP A 170 13.88 9.05 -4.50
CA ASP A 170 15.34 8.95 -4.26
C ASP A 170 15.98 10.03 -3.35
N SER A 171 15.22 10.83 -2.59
CA SER A 171 15.78 11.77 -1.59
C SER A 171 14.77 12.42 -0.62
N VAL A 172 13.52 11.97 -0.55
CA VAL A 172 12.42 12.78 0.04
C VAL A 172 11.57 12.06 1.10
N LEU A 173 11.72 10.75 1.28
CA LEU A 173 10.85 9.99 2.18
C LEU A 173 11.26 10.16 3.64
N GLU A 174 10.31 10.65 4.44
CA GLU A 174 10.45 10.81 5.89
C GLU A 174 9.46 9.89 6.61
N ARG A 175 9.85 9.43 7.80
CA ARG A 175 8.98 8.64 8.65
C ARG A 175 7.77 9.49 9.07
N VAL A 176 6.58 8.89 9.08
CA VAL A 176 5.39 9.53 9.67
C VAL A 176 5.71 9.98 11.11
N PRO A 177 5.25 11.16 11.55
CA PRO A 177 5.52 11.65 12.91
C PRO A 177 5.20 10.61 13.99
N GLY A 178 6.11 10.45 14.96
CA GLY A 178 5.98 9.49 16.06
C GLY A 178 6.38 8.05 15.73
N LEU A 179 6.64 7.72 14.44
CA LEU A 179 6.93 6.33 14.05
C LEU A 179 8.24 5.83 14.69
N THR A 180 9.23 6.71 14.84
CA THR A 180 10.50 6.34 15.49
C THR A 180 10.29 5.94 16.95
N GLU A 181 9.45 6.67 17.67
CA GLU A 181 9.06 6.41 19.05
C GLU A 181 8.23 5.12 19.15
N PHE A 182 7.33 4.89 18.20
CA PHE A 182 6.53 3.67 18.16
C PHE A 182 7.38 2.42 17.86
N ILE A 183 8.35 2.54 16.96
CA ILE A 183 9.37 1.51 16.70
C ILE A 183 10.16 1.18 17.97
N ALA A 184 10.61 2.20 18.70
CA ALA A 184 11.32 1.99 19.96
C ALA A 184 10.44 1.26 21.00
N TRP A 185 9.16 1.63 21.10
CA TRP A 185 8.20 0.95 21.98
C TRP A 185 7.96 -0.52 21.58
N ILE A 186 7.90 -0.82 20.28
CA ILE A 186 7.81 -2.19 19.74
C ILE A 186 9.05 -3.01 20.14
N ASP A 187 10.24 -2.43 19.95
CA ASP A 187 11.51 -3.10 20.20
C ASP A 187 11.73 -3.37 21.70
N GLU A 188 11.42 -2.42 22.57
CA GLU A 188 11.49 -2.58 24.03
C GLU A 188 10.65 -3.78 24.52
N ARG A 189 9.57 -4.08 23.82
CA ARG A 189 8.62 -5.14 24.16
C ARG A 189 8.87 -6.44 23.40
N GLY A 190 9.82 -6.45 22.47
CA GLY A 190 10.14 -7.62 21.65
C GLY A 190 8.96 -8.10 20.80
N LEU A 191 8.11 -7.19 20.33
CA LEU A 191 6.98 -7.57 19.47
C LEU A 191 7.49 -7.96 18.08
N LYS A 192 6.82 -8.94 17.47
CA LYS A 192 7.07 -9.29 16.06
C LYS A 192 6.57 -8.16 15.15
N LYS A 193 7.24 -7.95 14.02
CA LYS A 193 6.89 -6.87 13.10
C LYS A 193 6.98 -7.29 11.64
N ALA A 194 5.90 -7.04 10.91
CA ALA A 194 5.82 -7.30 9.47
C ALA A 194 5.57 -6.00 8.71
N ALA A 195 6.18 -5.86 7.55
CA ALA A 195 5.70 -4.93 6.52
C ALA A 195 4.81 -5.70 5.55
N VAL A 196 3.63 -5.19 5.23
CA VAL A 196 2.62 -5.84 4.37
C VAL A 196 2.13 -4.80 3.37
N THR A 197 2.51 -4.90 2.10
CA THR A 197 2.27 -3.82 1.12
C THR A 197 1.72 -4.32 -0.20
N ASN A 198 0.93 -3.49 -0.90
CA ASN A 198 0.55 -3.71 -2.29
C ASN A 198 1.61 -3.20 -3.30
N ALA A 199 2.66 -2.54 -2.82
CA ALA A 199 3.72 -2.03 -3.66
C ALA A 199 4.57 -3.17 -4.24
N PRO A 200 5.08 -3.02 -5.48
CA PRO A 200 6.05 -3.95 -6.02
C PRO A 200 7.32 -4.03 -5.16
N ARG A 201 8.00 -5.18 -5.19
CA ARG A 201 9.22 -5.45 -4.41
C ARG A 201 10.23 -4.31 -4.40
N GLU A 202 10.54 -3.75 -5.56
CA GLU A 202 11.56 -2.70 -5.67
C GLU A 202 11.13 -1.39 -5.02
N ASN A 203 9.85 -1.05 -5.05
CA ASN A 203 9.33 0.13 -4.37
C ASN A 203 9.38 -0.06 -2.85
N ALA A 204 8.92 -1.21 -2.36
CA ALA A 204 9.03 -1.56 -0.94
C ALA A 204 10.48 -1.46 -0.47
N ARG A 205 11.42 -2.03 -1.23
CA ARG A 205 12.86 -1.96 -0.92
C ARG A 205 13.37 -0.53 -0.87
N VAL A 206 13.03 0.32 -1.85
CA VAL A 206 13.46 1.72 -1.89
C VAL A 206 12.91 2.50 -0.70
N MET A 207 11.62 2.38 -0.41
CA MET A 207 11.00 3.09 0.72
C MET A 207 11.59 2.65 2.06
N LEU A 208 11.67 1.33 2.31
CA LEU A 208 12.23 0.81 3.56
C LEU A 208 13.69 1.22 3.74
N ALA A 209 14.50 1.21 2.66
CA ALA A 209 15.88 1.69 2.73
C ALA A 209 15.95 3.18 3.06
N ALA A 210 15.14 4.02 2.40
CA ALA A 210 15.09 5.47 2.64
C ALA A 210 14.69 5.80 4.08
N LEU A 211 13.79 5.03 4.68
CA LEU A 211 13.35 5.19 6.07
C LEU A 211 14.32 4.57 7.10
N GLY A 212 15.41 3.94 6.66
CA GLY A 212 16.34 3.22 7.54
C GLY A 212 15.72 1.98 8.18
N LEU A 213 14.77 1.33 7.50
CA LEU A 213 14.01 0.14 7.95
C LEU A 213 14.26 -1.10 7.08
N GLY A 214 15.28 -1.08 6.21
CA GLY A 214 15.54 -2.16 5.25
C GLY A 214 15.77 -3.55 5.85
N GLU A 215 16.24 -3.63 7.10
CA GLU A 215 16.43 -4.88 7.85
C GLU A 215 15.63 -4.89 9.17
N TYR A 216 14.69 -3.95 9.32
CA TYR A 216 13.94 -3.80 10.58
C TYR A 216 12.87 -4.88 10.77
N PHE A 217 12.17 -5.25 9.70
CA PHE A 217 11.04 -6.16 9.76
C PHE A 217 11.48 -7.62 9.78
N ASP A 218 10.81 -8.44 10.60
CA ASP A 218 11.04 -9.89 10.63
C ASP A 218 10.60 -10.54 9.31
N ILE A 219 9.58 -9.95 8.68
CA ILE A 219 9.05 -10.37 7.38
C ILE A 219 8.53 -9.17 6.58
N VAL A 220 8.73 -9.22 5.26
CA VAL A 220 8.07 -8.32 4.31
C VAL A 220 7.17 -9.16 3.41
N VAL A 221 5.87 -8.90 3.45
CA VAL A 221 4.84 -9.54 2.63
C VAL A 221 4.45 -8.58 1.50
N LEU A 222 4.62 -9.05 0.27
CA LEU A 222 4.25 -8.31 -0.93
C LEU A 222 2.91 -8.84 -1.46
N GLY A 223 1.95 -7.95 -1.70
CA GLY A 223 0.62 -8.29 -2.17
C GLY A 223 0.64 -8.99 -3.53
N GLU A 224 1.64 -8.68 -4.38
CA GLU A 224 1.87 -9.35 -5.66
C GLU A 224 2.27 -10.82 -5.52
N GLU A 225 2.76 -11.23 -4.35
CA GLU A 225 3.22 -12.60 -4.06
C GLU A 225 2.20 -13.40 -3.23
N SER A 226 1.21 -12.72 -2.67
CA SER A 226 0.06 -13.37 -2.02
C SER A 226 -0.92 -13.90 -3.07
N ALA A 227 -1.71 -14.91 -2.69
CA ALA A 227 -2.71 -15.51 -3.58
C ALA A 227 -3.71 -14.47 -4.11
N ARG A 228 -4.06 -13.49 -3.27
CA ARG A 228 -4.85 -12.32 -3.65
C ARG A 228 -4.31 -11.08 -2.93
N PRO A 229 -4.04 -9.96 -3.64
CA PRO A 229 -3.57 -8.73 -3.00
C PRO A 229 -4.67 -8.03 -2.20
N LYS A 230 -4.33 -7.01 -1.40
CA LYS A 230 -5.34 -6.18 -0.72
C LYS A 230 -6.29 -5.59 -1.78
N PRO A 231 -7.62 -5.64 -1.59
CA PRO A 231 -8.33 -5.68 -0.30
C PRO A 231 -8.65 -7.08 0.24
N HIS A 232 -8.11 -8.14 -0.36
CA HIS A 232 -8.24 -9.49 0.19
C HIS A 232 -7.35 -9.67 1.44
N PRO A 233 -7.74 -10.54 2.39
CA PRO A 233 -7.03 -10.68 3.67
C PRO A 233 -5.70 -11.44 3.57
N ASP A 234 -5.46 -12.10 2.44
CA ASP A 234 -4.36 -13.06 2.23
C ASP A 234 -3.00 -12.50 2.68
N PRO A 235 -2.59 -11.25 2.37
CA PRO A 235 -1.29 -10.72 2.81
C PRO A 235 -1.14 -10.61 4.34
N TYR A 236 -2.20 -10.21 5.04
CA TYR A 236 -2.19 -10.14 6.50
C TYR A 236 -2.27 -11.54 7.14
N GLN A 237 -3.02 -12.45 6.54
CA GLN A 237 -3.09 -13.85 6.96
C GLN A 237 -1.75 -14.57 6.77
N ASP A 238 -1.03 -14.28 5.68
CA ASP A 238 0.30 -14.78 5.41
C ASP A 238 1.29 -14.34 6.50
N ALA A 239 1.24 -13.05 6.91
CA ALA A 239 2.06 -12.53 8.00
C ALA A 239 1.74 -13.21 9.35
N LEU A 240 0.46 -13.31 9.72
CA LEU A 240 0.03 -14.01 10.95
C LEU A 240 0.48 -15.47 10.96
N LYS A 241 0.32 -16.17 9.84
CA LYS A 241 0.72 -17.56 9.67
C LYS A 241 2.23 -17.74 9.81
N ALA A 242 3.02 -16.85 9.20
CA ALA A 242 4.47 -16.86 9.34
C ALA A 242 4.91 -16.67 10.81
N PHE A 243 4.16 -15.87 11.57
CA PHE A 243 4.42 -15.65 12.99
C PHE A 243 3.84 -16.70 13.94
N GLY A 244 2.92 -17.54 13.47
CA GLY A 244 2.18 -18.50 14.29
C GLY A 244 1.22 -17.83 15.27
N LEU A 245 0.62 -16.69 14.88
CA LEU A 245 -0.24 -15.87 15.73
C LEU A 245 -1.71 -15.91 15.28
N GLN A 246 -2.61 -15.70 16.24
CA GLN A 246 -4.03 -15.48 16.01
C GLN A 246 -4.32 -13.99 15.74
N PRO A 247 -5.44 -13.64 15.06
CA PRO A 247 -5.76 -12.25 14.73
C PRO A 247 -5.81 -11.28 15.93
N HIS A 248 -6.30 -11.74 17.08
CA HIS A 248 -6.39 -10.92 18.30
C HIS A 248 -5.04 -10.66 18.99
N GLU A 249 -3.97 -11.34 18.55
CA GLU A 249 -2.61 -11.15 19.08
C GLU A 249 -1.81 -10.10 18.30
N ALA A 250 -2.42 -9.47 17.29
CA ALA A 250 -1.78 -8.45 16.46
C ALA A 250 -2.68 -7.21 16.28
N ILE A 251 -2.05 -6.12 15.87
CA ILE A 251 -2.74 -4.98 15.26
C ILE A 251 -2.18 -4.71 13.87
N ILE A 252 -2.97 -4.07 13.03
CA ILE A 252 -2.54 -3.52 11.75
C ILE A 252 -2.45 -2.00 11.85
N CYS A 253 -1.38 -1.40 11.32
CA CYS A 253 -1.32 0.03 11.02
C CYS A 253 -1.54 0.22 9.51
N GLU A 254 -2.51 1.05 9.13
CA GLU A 254 -2.95 1.24 7.74
C GLU A 254 -3.46 2.65 7.51
N ASP A 255 -3.33 3.18 6.29
CA ASP A 255 -3.80 4.51 5.90
C ASP A 255 -4.89 4.45 4.81
N SER A 256 -5.19 3.27 4.26
CA SER A 256 -6.04 3.11 3.08
C SER A 256 -7.33 2.31 3.34
N PRO A 257 -8.44 2.59 2.63
CA PRO A 257 -9.64 1.76 2.68
C PRO A 257 -9.42 0.34 2.16
N SER A 258 -8.60 0.18 1.12
CA SER A 258 -8.27 -1.13 0.55
C SER A 258 -7.57 -2.01 1.58
N GLY A 259 -6.57 -1.46 2.26
CA GLY A 259 -5.83 -2.16 3.28
C GLY A 259 -6.60 -2.35 4.58
N THR A 260 -7.43 -1.37 4.97
CA THR A 260 -8.39 -1.55 6.06
C THR A 260 -9.34 -2.72 5.77
N ALA A 261 -9.90 -2.80 4.56
CA ALA A 261 -10.77 -3.91 4.17
C ALA A 261 -10.05 -5.27 4.25
N ALA A 262 -8.78 -5.33 3.84
CA ALA A 262 -7.95 -6.53 3.99
C ALA A 262 -7.75 -6.91 5.46
N GLY A 263 -7.41 -5.96 6.33
CA GLY A 263 -7.21 -6.20 7.76
C GLY A 263 -8.49 -6.64 8.47
N VAL A 264 -9.62 -6.00 8.14
CA VAL A 264 -10.95 -6.36 8.63
C VAL A 264 -11.31 -7.78 8.18
N ALA A 265 -11.09 -8.12 6.92
CA ALA A 265 -11.33 -9.48 6.41
C ALA A 265 -10.37 -10.53 7.00
N ALA A 266 -9.19 -10.12 7.46
CA ALA A 266 -8.22 -10.96 8.17
C ALA A 266 -8.54 -11.08 9.68
N GLU A 267 -9.59 -10.42 10.12
CA GLU A 267 -10.05 -10.35 11.51
C GLU A 267 -9.08 -9.70 12.51
N VAL A 268 -8.14 -8.91 12.01
CA VAL A 268 -7.17 -8.20 12.84
C VAL A 268 -7.67 -6.78 13.10
N PRO A 269 -7.60 -6.27 14.36
CA PRO A 269 -7.87 -4.87 14.66
C PRO A 269 -6.98 -3.91 13.85
N VAL A 270 -7.61 -2.93 13.19
CA VAL A 270 -6.91 -1.98 12.31
C VAL A 270 -6.85 -0.60 12.96
N VAL A 271 -5.66 -0.03 13.06
CA VAL A 271 -5.39 1.36 13.43
C VAL A 271 -5.20 2.16 12.14
N GLY A 272 -6.15 3.05 11.86
CA GLY A 272 -6.09 3.99 10.74
C GLY A 272 -5.15 5.16 11.02
N ILE A 273 -4.06 5.25 10.27
CA ILE A 273 -3.13 6.39 10.28
C ILE A 273 -3.65 7.44 9.29
N LEU A 274 -3.98 8.65 9.76
CA LEU A 274 -4.66 9.68 8.95
C LEU A 274 -3.70 10.53 8.10
N THR A 275 -2.78 9.88 7.40
CA THR A 275 -1.80 10.50 6.49
C THR A 275 -2.37 10.75 5.09
N SER A 276 -3.14 9.79 4.57
CA SER A 276 -3.61 9.81 3.17
C SER A 276 -5.12 10.02 3.04
N GLN A 277 -5.91 9.57 4.02
CA GLN A 277 -7.36 9.48 3.91
C GLN A 277 -8.07 10.13 5.10
N THR A 278 -9.31 10.58 4.88
CA THR A 278 -10.07 11.23 5.95
C THR A 278 -10.51 10.22 7.01
N LYS A 279 -10.69 10.71 8.24
CA LYS A 279 -11.20 9.92 9.36
C LYS A 279 -12.52 9.24 9.02
N GLU A 280 -13.44 9.95 8.37
CA GLU A 280 -14.76 9.43 8.00
C GLU A 280 -14.63 8.23 7.05
N ARG A 281 -13.71 8.32 6.08
CA ARG A 281 -13.50 7.24 5.10
C ARG A 281 -12.86 6.01 5.74
N MET A 282 -11.89 6.20 6.63
CA MET A 282 -11.26 5.11 7.37
C MET A 282 -12.25 4.43 8.32
N LEU A 283 -13.07 5.20 9.05
CA LEU A 283 -14.15 4.67 9.88
C LEU A 283 -15.17 3.87 9.06
N LYS A 284 -15.57 4.38 7.89
CA LYS A 284 -16.46 3.66 6.98
C LYS A 284 -15.85 2.35 6.45
N ALA A 285 -14.53 2.29 6.29
CA ALA A 285 -13.81 1.08 5.88
C ALA A 285 -13.69 0.04 7.00
N GLY A 286 -13.93 0.43 8.26
CA GLY A 286 -14.02 -0.50 9.40
C GLY A 286 -12.79 -0.52 10.32
N VAL A 287 -11.99 0.55 10.36
CA VAL A 287 -10.91 0.66 11.36
C VAL A 287 -11.45 0.60 12.79
N SER A 288 -10.69 -0.01 13.69
CA SER A 288 -10.99 -0.09 15.13
C SER A 288 -10.68 1.23 15.85
N LEU A 289 -9.73 2.00 15.34
CA LEU A 289 -9.32 3.32 15.83
C LEU A 289 -8.69 4.11 14.69
N THR A 290 -8.79 5.44 14.74
CA THR A 290 -7.99 6.35 13.92
C THR A 290 -7.06 7.16 14.79
N VAL A 291 -5.84 7.40 14.33
CA VAL A 291 -4.87 8.31 14.94
C VAL A 291 -4.35 9.30 13.90
N THR A 292 -4.06 10.53 14.32
CA THR A 292 -3.48 11.52 13.40
C THR A 292 -2.06 11.15 12.99
N ASP A 293 -1.29 10.59 13.91
CA ASP A 293 0.06 10.09 13.72
C ASP A 293 0.41 9.02 14.78
N TYR A 294 1.67 8.57 14.83
CA TYR A 294 2.09 7.55 15.78
C TYR A 294 2.31 8.07 17.21
N HIS A 295 2.40 9.39 17.46
CA HIS A 295 2.49 9.92 18.83
C HIS A 295 1.23 9.56 19.61
N GLU A 296 0.05 9.74 19.00
CA GLU A 296 -1.22 9.35 19.61
C GLU A 296 -1.27 7.84 19.94
N LEU A 297 -0.74 7.00 19.04
CA LEU A 297 -0.70 5.55 19.25
C LEU A 297 0.27 5.16 20.37
N VAL A 298 1.45 5.81 20.45
CA VAL A 298 2.42 5.62 21.53
C VAL A 298 1.82 5.99 22.89
N GLU A 299 1.16 7.14 22.99
CA GLU A 299 0.54 7.57 24.26
C GLU A 299 -0.56 6.61 24.70
N ARG A 300 -1.37 6.11 23.76
CA ARG A 300 -2.35 5.07 24.04
C ARG A 300 -1.69 3.78 24.53
N ALA A 301 -0.62 3.34 23.86
CA ALA A 301 0.11 2.13 24.21
C ALA A 301 0.72 2.21 25.62
N LYS A 302 1.34 3.34 25.97
CA LYS A 302 1.85 3.60 27.32
C LYS A 302 0.74 3.58 28.37
N ALA A 303 -0.41 4.19 28.08
CA ALA A 303 -1.54 4.21 29.00
C ALA A 303 -2.09 2.80 29.28
N ASP A 304 -2.17 1.94 28.26
CA ASP A 304 -2.67 0.57 28.41
C ASP A 304 -1.68 -0.30 29.21
N VAL A 305 -0.37 -0.12 29.01
CA VAL A 305 0.68 -0.76 29.83
C VAL A 305 0.60 -0.32 31.30
N ALA A 306 0.43 0.97 31.57
CA ALA A 306 0.34 1.50 32.93
C ALA A 306 -0.89 0.95 33.69
N LYS A 307 -2.03 0.78 33.01
CA LYS A 307 -3.22 0.16 33.61
C LYS A 307 -2.96 -1.28 34.03
N HIS A 308 -2.30 -2.07 33.16
CA HIS A 308 -1.98 -3.46 33.46
C HIS A 308 -1.01 -3.61 34.63
N GLN A 309 -0.01 -2.71 34.75
CA GLN A 309 0.92 -2.70 35.89
C GLN A 309 0.23 -2.30 37.20
N ASN A 310 -0.69 -1.34 37.17
CA ASN A 310 -1.42 -0.88 38.36
C ASN A 310 -2.58 -1.80 38.78
N GLY A 311 -3.11 -2.62 37.87
CA GLY A 311 -4.14 -3.63 38.16
C GLY A 311 -3.60 -4.92 38.78
N ALA A 312 -2.28 -5.11 38.80
CA ALA A 312 -1.60 -6.30 39.32
C ALA A 312 -1.21 -6.20 40.81
N VAL A 313 -1.86 -5.34 41.61
CA VAL A 313 -1.67 -5.35 43.07
C VAL A 313 -2.28 -6.65 43.61
N PRO A 314 -1.51 -7.55 44.25
CA PRO A 314 -2.07 -8.74 44.86
C PRO A 314 -3.01 -8.29 45.98
N ASN A 315 -4.25 -8.80 45.98
CA ASN A 315 -5.11 -8.76 47.16
C ASN A 315 -4.42 -9.58 48.27
N GLY A 316 -3.50 -8.92 48.97
CA GLY A 316 -2.86 -9.42 50.17
C GLY A 316 -3.93 -9.63 51.22
N HIS A 317 -4.22 -10.89 51.48
CA HIS A 317 -4.91 -11.31 52.69
C HIS A 317 -4.01 -10.95 53.88
N THR A 318 -4.50 -10.05 54.73
CA THR A 318 -4.14 -9.98 56.15
C THR A 318 -5.41 -9.73 56.94
#